data_AF-A0A0V8H7C8-F1
#
_entry.id   AF-A0A0V8H7C8-F1
#
_cell.length_a   1.000
_cell.length_b   1.000
_cell.length_c   1.000
_cell.angle_alpha   90.00
_cell.angle_beta   90.00
_cell.angle_gamma   90.00
#
_symmetry.space_group_name_H-M   'P 1'
#
loop_
_entity.id
_entity.type
_entity.pdbx_description
1 polymer ?
#
loop_
_entity_poly.entity_id
_entity_poly.type
_entity_poly.pdbx_seq_one_letter_code
_entity_poly.pdbx_strand_id
1 'polypeptide(L)'
;MEEYIRNNQEMLIIIYCIIILWLNIGYLREYKKIKRGLDEIASADELEINPYSMSLDIMVLVFNFFRRWLIYILAVTMTGNPVVLIISVILFIFSLYDCLFNYTIERLRKSNLLMYLAVADTIYIAGFVVYLIMN
;
A
#
# COMPACT_ATOMS: atom_id res chain seq x y z
N MET A 1 -13.87 -31.50 0.41
CA MET A 1 -14.15 -30.46 -0.60
C MET A 1 -13.86 -29.07 -0.03
N GLU A 2 -14.41 -28.73 1.14
CA GLU A 2 -14.11 -27.48 1.87
C GLU A 2 -12.61 -27.29 2.16
N GLU A 3 -11.90 -28.33 2.59
CA GLU A 3 -10.47 -28.25 2.87
C GLU A 3 -9.62 -27.95 1.63
N TYR A 4 -9.96 -28.54 0.48
CA TYR A 4 -9.31 -28.25 -0.80
C TYR A 4 -9.58 -26.81 -1.28
N ILE A 5 -10.81 -26.33 -1.07
CA ILE A 5 -11.20 -24.96 -1.40
C ILE A 5 -10.45 -23.97 -0.49
N ARG A 6 -10.36 -24.23 0.82
CA ARG A 6 -9.64 -23.40 1.79
C ARG A 6 -8.15 -23.32 1.48
N ASN A 7 -7.51 -24.46 1.20
CA ASN A 7 -6.09 -24.51 0.89
C ASN A 7 -5.76 -23.73 -0.40
N ASN A 8 -6.64 -23.80 -1.40
CA ASN A 8 -6.50 -23.00 -2.62
C ASN A 8 -6.68 -21.50 -2.37
N GLN A 9 -7.60 -21.11 -1.48
CA GLN A 9 -7.81 -19.71 -1.11
C GLN A 9 -6.58 -19.13 -0.40
N GLU A 10 -6.01 -19.85 0.58
CA GLU A 10 -4.79 -19.43 1.29
C GLU A 10 -3.60 -19.28 0.32
N MET A 11 -3.44 -20.23 -0.60
CA MET A 11 -2.39 -20.15 -1.63
C MET A 11 -2.54 -18.90 -2.52
N LEU A 12 -3.77 -18.55 -2.94
CA LEU A 12 -4.03 -17.34 -3.72
C LEU A 12 -3.73 -16.07 -2.93
N ILE A 13 -4.05 -16.04 -1.63
CA ILE A 13 -3.74 -14.91 -0.74
C ILE A 13 -2.23 -14.75 -0.59
N ILE A 14 -1.48 -15.85 -0.41
CA ILE A 14 -0.02 -15.83 -0.32
C ILE A 14 0.59 -15.29 -1.61
N ILE A 15 0.16 -15.79 -2.78
CA ILE A 15 0.63 -15.31 -4.09
C ILE A 15 0.37 -13.81 -4.23
N TYR A 16 -0.82 -13.35 -3.88
CA TYR A 16 -1.18 -11.95 -3.90
C TYR A 16 -0.27 -11.12 -2.97
N CYS A 17 -0.01 -11.57 -1.74
CA CYS A 17 0.90 -10.90 -0.82
C CYS A 17 2.34 -10.82 -1.37
N ILE A 18 2.83 -11.88 -2.02
CA ILE A 18 4.16 -11.91 -2.65
C ILE A 18 4.24 -10.88 -3.78
N ILE A 19 3.21 -10.78 -4.62
CA ILE A 19 3.15 -9.76 -5.69
C ILE A 19 3.22 -8.35 -5.08
N ILE A 20 2.45 -8.07 -4.04
CA ILE A 20 2.46 -6.75 -3.39
C ILE A 20 3.81 -6.47 -2.71
N LEU A 21 4.42 -7.46 -2.05
CA LEU A 21 5.76 -7.33 -1.48
C LEU A 21 6.80 -6.99 -2.55
N TRP A 22 6.76 -7.68 -3.69
CA TRP A 22 7.63 -7.40 -4.82
C TRP A 22 7.51 -5.94 -5.27
N LEU A 23 6.27 -5.46 -5.43
CA LEU A 23 6.01 -4.07 -5.81
C LEU A 23 6.52 -3.07 -4.76
N ASN A 24 6.31 -3.34 -3.47
CA ASN A 24 6.76 -2.46 -2.40
C ASN A 24 8.30 -2.42 -2.29
N ILE A 25 8.97 -3.57 -2.43
CA ILE A 25 10.43 -3.65 -2.43
C ILE A 25 11.00 -2.92 -3.65
N GLY A 26 10.40 -3.11 -4.84
CA GLY A 26 10.76 -2.38 -6.06
C GLY A 26 10.65 -0.87 -5.87
N TYR A 27 9.54 -0.40 -5.32
CA TYR A 27 9.34 1.01 -4.98
C TYR A 27 10.41 1.54 -4.01
N LEU A 28 10.69 0.81 -2.93
CA LEU A 28 11.69 1.21 -1.93
C LEU A 28 13.11 1.28 -2.53
N ARG A 29 13.45 0.33 -3.40
CA ARG A 29 14.74 0.30 -4.10
C ARG A 29 14.91 1.50 -5.03
N GLU A 30 13.85 1.87 -5.74
CA GLU A 30 13.89 2.96 -6.73
C GLU A 30 13.49 4.32 -6.14
N TYR A 31 13.16 4.39 -4.85
CA TYR A 31 12.64 5.59 -4.19
C TYR A 31 13.48 6.84 -4.46
N LYS A 32 14.81 6.74 -4.34
CA LYS A 32 15.71 7.87 -4.58
C LYS A 32 15.68 8.36 -6.03
N LYS A 33 15.54 7.44 -6.99
CA LYS A 33 15.45 7.77 -8.43
C LYS A 33 14.12 8.44 -8.73
N ILE A 34 13.03 7.90 -8.19
CA ILE A 34 11.69 8.46 -8.31
C ILE A 34 11.67 9.88 -7.73
N LYS A 35 12.19 10.08 -6.51
CA LYS A 35 12.21 11.39 -5.84
C LYS A 35 12.99 12.44 -6.64
N ARG A 36 14.15 12.07 -7.19
CA ARG A 36 14.94 12.96 -8.07
C ARG A 36 14.20 13.34 -9.34
N GLY A 37 13.50 12.39 -9.97
CA GLY A 37 12.68 12.69 -11.15
C GLY A 37 11.55 13.68 -10.85
N LEU A 38 10.89 13.55 -9.67
CA LEU A 38 9.89 14.54 -9.25
C LEU A 38 10.49 15.93 -9.01
N ASP A 39 11.70 16.01 -8.46
CA ASP A 39 12.40 17.29 -8.26
C ASP A 39 12.74 17.97 -9.59
N GLU A 40 13.19 17.20 -10.58
CA GLU A 40 13.56 17.70 -11.93
C GLU A 40 12.33 18.20 -12.71
N ILE A 41 11.20 17.49 -12.65
CA ILE A 41 9.95 17.89 -13.31
C ILE A 41 9.39 19.18 -12.71
N ALA A 42 9.48 19.35 -11.39
CA ALA A 42 8.98 20.55 -10.71
C ALA A 42 9.82 21.81 -11.00
N SER A 43 11.12 21.67 -11.28
CA SER A 43 11.97 22.79 -11.70
C SER A 43 11.69 23.28 -13.13
N ALA A 44 10.94 22.52 -13.93
CA ALA A 44 10.62 22.85 -15.32
C ALA A 44 9.32 23.66 -15.49
N ASP A 45 8.64 24.08 -14.40
CA ASP A 45 7.43 24.93 -14.42
C ASP A 45 6.24 24.40 -15.28
N GLU A 46 6.24 23.12 -15.66
CA GLU A 46 5.34 22.59 -16.72
C GLU A 46 4.12 21.78 -16.25
N LEU A 47 3.82 21.68 -14.95
CA LEU A 47 2.69 20.85 -14.50
C LEU A 47 1.53 21.66 -13.88
N GLU A 48 0.76 22.31 -14.75
CA GLU A 48 -0.66 22.59 -14.51
C GLU A 48 -1.49 21.31 -14.72
N ILE A 49 -1.21 20.23 -13.99
CA ILE A 49 -2.19 19.14 -13.87
C ILE A 49 -3.27 19.67 -12.95
N ASN A 50 -4.42 20.06 -13.50
CA ASN A 50 -5.59 20.43 -12.70
C ASN A 50 -6.06 19.20 -11.90
N PRO A 51 -5.76 19.10 -10.58
CA PRO A 51 -5.90 17.85 -9.83
C PRO A 51 -7.36 17.56 -9.41
N TYR A 52 -8.28 18.51 -9.64
CA TYR A 52 -9.62 18.53 -9.06
C TYR A 52 -10.66 17.72 -9.84
N SER A 53 -10.30 16.51 -10.30
CA SER A 53 -11.31 15.59 -10.79
C SER A 53 -11.57 14.52 -9.74
N MET A 54 -12.80 14.48 -9.21
CA MET A 54 -13.28 13.46 -8.27
C MET A 54 -13.00 12.03 -8.77
N SER A 55 -12.92 11.84 -10.10
CA SER A 55 -12.55 10.58 -10.74
C SER A 55 -11.11 10.14 -10.41
N LEU A 56 -10.15 11.06 -10.34
CA LEU A 56 -8.76 10.73 -9.96
C LEU A 56 -8.69 10.31 -8.49
N ASP A 57 -9.40 10.99 -7.60
CA ASP A 57 -9.47 10.63 -6.18
C ASP A 57 -10.03 9.21 -6.00
N ILE A 58 -11.13 8.90 -6.68
CA ILE A 58 -11.73 7.55 -6.67
C ILE A 58 -10.73 6.51 -7.19
N MET A 59 -10.02 6.81 -8.28
CA MET A 59 -9.03 5.89 -8.84
C MET A 59 -7.88 5.61 -7.86
N VAL A 60 -7.38 6.64 -7.17
CA VAL A 60 -6.33 6.50 -6.15
C VAL A 60 -6.81 5.66 -4.96
N LEU A 61 -8.05 5.86 -4.51
CA LEU A 61 -8.65 5.08 -3.43
C LEU A 61 -8.80 3.61 -3.81
N VAL A 62 -9.35 3.32 -5.00
CA VAL A 62 -9.52 1.95 -5.49
C VAL A 62 -8.16 1.25 -5.65
N PHE A 63 -7.17 1.94 -6.19
CA PHE A 63 -5.83 1.39 -6.32
C PHE A 63 -5.21 1.08 -4.95
N ASN A 64 -5.34 1.97 -3.96
CA ASN A 64 -4.84 1.72 -2.61
C ASN A 64 -5.62 0.63 -1.88
N PHE A 65 -6.91 0.46 -2.17
CA PHE A 65 -7.69 -0.67 -1.66
C PHE A 65 -7.05 -2.00 -2.09
N PHE A 66 -6.83 -2.19 -3.40
CA PHE A 66 -6.23 -3.41 -3.94
C PHE A 66 -4.73 -3.53 -3.71
N ARG A 67 -4.04 -2.46 -3.31
CA ARG A 67 -2.61 -2.52 -3.01
C ARG A 67 -2.32 -2.76 -1.54
N ARG A 68 -3.13 -2.20 -0.63
CA ARG A 68 -2.81 -2.12 0.80
C ARG A 68 -3.96 -2.59 1.67
N TRP A 69 -5.14 -1.97 1.53
CA TRP A 69 -6.23 -2.15 2.49
C TRP A 69 -6.84 -3.53 2.47
N LEU A 70 -6.89 -4.16 1.31
CA LEU A 70 -7.33 -5.54 1.20
C LEU A 70 -6.47 -6.47 2.08
N ILE A 71 -5.15 -6.25 2.15
CA ILE A 71 -4.27 -7.06 2.99
C ILE A 71 -4.55 -6.80 4.48
N TYR A 72 -4.81 -5.55 4.87
CA TYR A 72 -5.17 -5.23 6.26
C TYR A 72 -6.45 -5.97 6.68
N ILE A 73 -7.47 -5.91 5.83
CA ILE A 73 -8.74 -6.60 6.07
C ILE A 73 -8.49 -8.11 6.16
N LEU A 74 -7.80 -8.71 5.19
CA LEU A 74 -7.49 -10.15 5.19
C LEU A 74 -6.74 -10.57 6.45
N ALA A 75 -5.71 -9.80 6.83
CA ALA A 75 -4.92 -10.09 8.02
C ALA A 75 -5.76 -10.03 9.30
N VAL A 76 -6.64 -9.04 9.45
CA VAL A 76 -7.55 -8.96 10.61
C VAL A 76 -8.51 -10.15 10.63
N THR A 77 -9.13 -10.46 9.50
CA THR A 77 -10.14 -11.53 9.42
C THR A 77 -9.54 -12.92 9.63
N MET A 78 -8.32 -13.16 9.16
CA MET A 78 -7.66 -14.47 9.25
C MET A 78 -6.91 -14.67 10.57
N THR A 79 -6.41 -13.61 11.19
CA THR A 79 -5.70 -13.72 12.48
C THR A 79 -6.65 -13.64 13.68
N GLY A 80 -7.77 -12.91 13.57
CA GLY A 80 -8.66 -12.62 14.69
C GLY A 80 -7.98 -11.87 15.85
N ASN A 81 -6.77 -11.35 15.64
CA ASN A 81 -5.93 -10.80 16.71
C ASN A 81 -6.21 -9.30 16.92
N PRO A 82 -6.61 -8.86 18.13
CA PRO A 82 -6.86 -7.45 18.42
C PRO A 82 -5.65 -6.53 18.16
N VAL A 83 -4.43 -7.02 18.31
CA VAL A 83 -3.21 -6.25 18.01
C VAL A 83 -3.09 -5.98 16.51
N VAL A 84 -3.35 -6.99 15.67
CA VAL A 84 -3.34 -6.87 14.21
C VAL A 84 -4.42 -5.89 13.74
N LEU A 85 -5.59 -5.90 14.41
CA LEU A 85 -6.66 -4.92 14.18
C LEU A 85 -6.20 -3.49 14.47
N ILE A 86 -5.62 -3.24 15.64
CA ILE A 86 -5.15 -1.89 16.01
C ILE A 86 -4.11 -1.38 15.01
N ILE A 87 -3.14 -2.21 14.64
CA ILE A 87 -2.11 -1.85 13.65
C ILE A 87 -2.75 -1.55 12.28
N SER A 88 -3.68 -2.39 11.84
CA SER A 88 -4.41 -2.22 10.57
C SER A 88 -5.18 -0.90 10.51
N VAL A 89 -5.86 -0.53 11.60
CA VAL A 89 -6.61 0.73 11.69
C VAL A 89 -5.67 1.93 11.60
N ILE A 90 -4.54 1.89 12.30
CA ILE A 90 -3.53 2.96 12.26
C ILE A 90 -2.99 3.12 10.83
N LEU A 91 -2.58 2.01 10.20
CA LEU A 91 -2.07 2.03 8.82
C LEU A 91 -3.12 2.51 7.81
N PHE A 92 -4.38 2.09 7.99
CA PHE A 92 -5.49 2.55 7.19
C PHE A 92 -5.68 4.07 7.29
N ILE A 93 -5.71 4.64 8.50
CA ILE A 93 -5.88 6.09 8.71
C ILE A 93 -4.74 6.87 8.03
N PHE A 94 -3.49 6.48 8.24
CA PHE A 94 -2.36 7.17 7.63
C PHE A 94 -2.37 7.08 6.10
N SER A 95 -2.70 5.91 5.54
CA SER A 95 -2.79 5.73 4.10
C SER A 95 -3.98 6.44 3.47
N LEU A 96 -5.14 6.52 4.16
CA LEU A 96 -6.30 7.27 3.72
C LEU A 96 -6.00 8.76 3.70
N TYR A 97 -5.34 9.27 4.75
CA TYR A 97 -4.89 10.65 4.80
C TYR A 97 -3.94 10.98 3.63
N ASP A 98 -3.01 10.08 3.33
CA ASP A 98 -2.09 10.24 2.20
C ASP A 98 -2.84 10.28 0.86
N CYS A 99 -3.81 9.38 0.66
CA CYS A 99 -4.63 9.31 -0.55
C CYS A 99 -5.45 10.57 -0.77
N LEU A 100 -6.03 11.15 0.29
CA LEU A 100 -6.93 12.30 0.17
C LEU A 100 -6.20 13.64 0.10
N PHE A 101 -5.03 13.75 0.74
CA PHE A 101 -4.39 15.04 0.95
C PHE A 101 -2.96 15.15 0.39
N ASN A 102 -2.28 14.05 0.04
CA ASN A 102 -0.87 14.09 -0.37
C ASN A 102 -0.59 13.60 -1.79
N TYR A 103 -1.62 13.31 -2.61
CA TYR A 103 -1.41 12.82 -3.98
C TYR A 103 -0.89 13.89 -4.96
N THR A 104 -0.90 15.18 -4.59
CA THR A 104 -0.33 16.25 -5.42
C THR A 104 1.19 16.13 -5.50
N ILE A 105 1.76 16.30 -6.70
CA ILE A 105 3.20 16.19 -6.97
C ILE A 105 4.05 17.02 -6.00
N GLU A 106 3.60 18.22 -5.65
CA GLU A 106 4.31 19.08 -4.71
C GLU A 106 4.38 18.51 -3.28
N ARG A 107 3.33 17.82 -2.82
CA ARG A 107 3.30 17.15 -1.51
C ARG A 107 4.04 15.82 -1.56
N LEU A 108 3.93 15.07 -2.66
CA LEU A 108 4.73 13.85 -2.90
C LEU A 108 6.24 14.14 -2.86
N ARG A 109 6.66 15.31 -3.33
CA ARG A 109 8.04 15.79 -3.25
C ARG A 109 8.50 16.01 -1.80
N LYS A 110 7.75 16.81 -1.04
CA LYS A 110 8.15 17.20 0.33
C LYS A 110 7.95 16.07 1.34
N SER A 111 7.00 15.18 1.10
CA SER A 111 6.63 14.13 2.03
C SER A 111 7.50 12.88 1.89
N ASN A 112 7.97 12.36 3.02
CA ASN A 112 8.54 11.01 3.10
C ASN A 112 7.48 9.97 3.54
N LEU A 113 6.21 10.39 3.70
CA LEU A 113 5.14 9.57 4.26
C LEU A 113 4.88 8.31 3.42
N LEU A 114 4.90 8.42 2.10
CA LEU A 114 4.79 7.26 1.20
C LEU A 114 5.90 6.24 1.38
N MET A 115 7.12 6.69 1.65
CA MET A 115 8.24 5.80 1.92
C MET A 115 8.03 5.08 3.26
N TYR A 116 7.66 5.82 4.30
CA TYR A 116 7.37 5.22 5.61
C TYR A 116 6.21 4.22 5.55
N LEU A 117 5.13 4.56 4.85
CA LEU A 117 4.02 3.65 4.58
C LEU A 117 4.49 2.43 3.78
N ALA A 118 5.29 2.59 2.72
CA ALA A 118 5.80 1.45 1.96
C ALA A 118 6.68 0.52 2.81
N VAL A 119 7.50 1.05 3.73
CA VAL A 119 8.27 0.24 4.69
C VAL A 119 7.34 -0.48 5.66
N ALA A 120 6.39 0.25 6.27
CA ALA A 120 5.44 -0.31 7.22
C ALA A 120 4.62 -1.44 6.59
N ASP A 121 4.10 -1.23 5.38
CA ASP A 121 3.37 -2.25 4.63
C ASP A 121 4.26 -3.44 4.30
N THR A 122 5.52 -3.22 3.90
CA THR A 122 6.43 -4.33 3.60
C THR A 122 6.62 -5.23 4.82
N ILE A 123 6.86 -4.63 5.99
CA ILE A 123 7.03 -5.38 7.24
C ILE A 123 5.71 -6.08 7.62
N TYR A 124 4.58 -5.37 7.53
CA TYR A 124 3.27 -5.89 7.86
C TYR A 124 2.90 -7.10 7.00
N ILE A 125 3.05 -6.97 5.67
CA ILE A 125 2.72 -8.02 4.72
C ILE A 125 3.68 -9.20 4.89
N ALA A 126 4.98 -8.96 5.10
CA ALA A 126 5.94 -10.03 5.35
C ALA A 126 5.58 -10.82 6.62
N GLY A 127 5.23 -10.14 7.71
CA GLY A 127 4.74 -10.78 8.93
C GLY A 127 3.46 -11.59 8.70
N PHE A 128 2.52 -11.06 7.92
CA PHE A 128 1.29 -11.77 7.56
C PHE A 128 1.55 -13.01 6.70
N VAL A 129 2.45 -12.94 5.73
CA VAL A 129 2.86 -14.11 4.92
C VAL A 129 3.48 -15.18 5.80
N VAL A 130 4.36 -14.81 6.74
CA VAL A 130 4.95 -15.76 7.68
C VAL A 130 3.87 -16.43 8.53
N TYR A 131 2.89 -15.66 9.03
CA TYR A 131 1.74 -16.20 9.74
C TYR A 131 0.97 -17.23 8.89
N LEU A 132 0.66 -16.91 7.63
CA LEU A 132 -0.07 -17.81 6.72
C LEU A 132 0.68 -19.10 6.38
N ILE A 133 2.01 -19.10 6.43
CA ILE A 133 2.83 -20.29 6.16
C ILE A 133 2.93 -21.18 7.41
N MET A 134 2.93 -20.57 8.59
CA MET A 134 3.14 -21.27 9.86
C MET A 134 1.87 -21.87 10.46
N ASN A 135 0.69 -21.45 10.00
CA ASN A 135 -0.60 -21.83 10.55
C ASN A 135 -1.48 -22.49 9.49
#